data_AF-A0DA50-F1
#
_entry.id   AF-A0DA50-F1
#
_cell.length_a   1.000
_cell.length_b   1.000
_cell.length_c   1.000
_cell.angle_alpha   90.00
_cell.angle_beta   90.00
_cell.angle_gamma   90.00
#
_symmetry.space_group_name_H-M   'P 1'
#
loop_
_entity.id
_entity.type
_entity.pdbx_description
1 polymer ?
#
loop_
_entity_poly.entity_id
_entity_poly.type
_entity_poly.pdbx_seq_one_letter_code
_entity_poly.pdbx_strand_id
1 'polypeptide(L)'
;MSIKMMLKMMEKAGEHGPKEAWNKHVGVSITEASIAHTYYWTFKTFLDTLIKVQDENIRSVLSNLCCLYGLQRIIDWPIGYFEGGFLNGEQLEIILNAKEHIFTLLKPDLLGLVESFKYNDNALRSDLVDAKPL
;
A
#
# COMPACT_ATOMS: atom_id res chain seq x y z
N MET A 1 -5.17 -0.41 -15.09
CA MET A 1 -5.71 0.07 -16.38
C MET A 1 -5.68 1.61 -16.42
N SER A 2 -5.69 2.25 -17.59
CA SER A 2 -5.73 3.72 -17.70
C SER A 2 -7.06 4.28 -17.18
N ILE A 3 -7.04 5.38 -16.41
CA ILE A 3 -8.20 6.14 -15.92
C ILE A 3 -9.07 6.59 -17.11
N LYS A 4 -8.46 7.03 -18.21
CA LYS A 4 -9.20 7.41 -19.43
C LYS A 4 -9.95 6.23 -20.04
N MET A 5 -9.35 5.04 -19.99
CA MET A 5 -9.99 3.82 -20.47
C MET A 5 -11.16 3.43 -19.56
N MET A 6 -11.03 3.57 -18.24
CA MET A 6 -12.12 3.33 -17.29
C MET A 6 -13.30 4.29 -17.50
N LEU A 7 -13.05 5.59 -17.68
CA LEU A 7 -14.10 6.59 -17.92
C LEU A 7 -14.91 6.25 -19.17
N LYS A 8 -14.23 5.88 -20.26
CA LYS A 8 -14.88 5.47 -21.51
C LYS A 8 -15.72 4.20 -21.35
N MET A 9 -15.30 3.27 -20.48
CA MET A 9 -16.09 2.07 -20.19
C MET A 9 -17.32 2.38 -19.32
N MET A 10 -17.22 3.36 -18.40
CA MET A 10 -18.34 3.83 -17.60
C MET A 10 -19.40 4.56 -18.44
N GLU A 11 -18.99 5.38 -19.41
CA GLU A 11 -19.91 6.04 -20.36
C GLU A 11 -20.74 5.01 -21.13
N LYS A 12 -20.09 3.99 -21.70
CA LYS A 12 -20.77 2.90 -22.43
C LYS A 12 -21.70 2.08 -21.53
N ALA A 13 -21.40 1.96 -20.24
CA ALA A 13 -22.23 1.22 -19.31
C ALA A 13 -23.64 1.82 -19.18
N GLY A 14 -23.79 3.13 -19.36
CA GLY A 14 -25.08 3.83 -19.31
C GLY A 14 -26.04 3.47 -20.45
N GLU A 15 -25.53 2.85 -21.51
CA GLU A 15 -26.32 2.43 -22.68
C GLU A 15 -26.91 1.02 -22.51
N HIS A 16 -26.53 0.29 -21.46
CA HIS A 16 -26.89 -1.11 -21.24
C HIS A 16 -27.70 -1.33 -19.96
N GLY A 17 -28.44 -2.44 -19.90
CA GLY A 17 -29.15 -2.85 -18.69
C GLY A 17 -28.18 -3.15 -17.52
N PRO A 18 -28.61 -3.02 -16.24
CA PRO A 18 -27.72 -3.05 -15.08
C PRO A 18 -26.78 -4.26 -15.01
N LYS A 19 -27.27 -5.45 -15.37
CA LYS A 19 -26.48 -6.69 -15.36
C LYS A 19 -25.38 -6.71 -16.44
N GLU A 20 -25.67 -6.17 -17.61
CA GLU A 20 -24.71 -6.10 -18.71
C GLU A 20 -23.69 -4.99 -18.48
N ALA A 21 -24.15 -3.80 -18.04
CA ALA A 21 -23.31 -2.72 -17.58
C ALA A 21 -22.29 -3.21 -16.53
N TRP A 22 -22.77 -3.87 -15.48
CA TRP A 22 -21.93 -4.42 -14.42
C TRP A 22 -20.90 -5.44 -14.94
N ASN A 23 -21.37 -6.47 -15.66
CA ASN A 23 -20.51 -7.59 -16.04
C ASN A 23 -19.52 -7.26 -17.17
N LYS A 24 -19.94 -6.47 -18.17
CA LYS A 24 -19.15 -6.26 -19.39
C LYS A 24 -18.42 -4.92 -19.45
N HIS A 25 -18.87 -3.92 -18.68
CA HIS A 25 -18.38 -2.55 -18.84
C HIS A 25 -17.70 -2.01 -17.58
N VAL A 26 -18.28 -2.17 -16.39
CA VAL A 26 -17.73 -1.51 -15.17
C VAL A 26 -17.11 -2.45 -14.14
N GLY A 27 -17.31 -3.77 -14.24
CA GLY A 27 -16.87 -4.72 -13.21
C GLY A 27 -15.37 -4.64 -12.87
N VAL A 28 -14.51 -4.48 -13.87
CA VAL A 28 -13.06 -4.32 -13.66
C VAL A 28 -12.77 -2.98 -12.96
N SER A 29 -13.36 -1.87 -13.42
CA SER A 29 -13.15 -0.55 -12.82
C SER A 29 -13.65 -0.47 -11.38
N ILE A 30 -14.78 -1.11 -11.06
CA ILE A 30 -15.30 -1.20 -9.69
C ILE A 30 -14.33 -2.00 -8.81
N THR A 31 -13.75 -3.08 -9.35
CA THR A 31 -12.76 -3.88 -8.62
C THR A 31 -11.49 -3.07 -8.36
N GLU A 32 -10.95 -2.39 -9.38
CA GLU A 32 -9.79 -1.51 -9.23
C GLU A 32 -10.07 -0.37 -8.23
N ALA A 33 -11.25 0.25 -8.28
CA ALA A 33 -11.66 1.27 -7.32
C ALA A 33 -11.78 0.73 -5.89
N SER A 34 -12.30 -0.49 -5.72
CA SER A 34 -12.40 -1.16 -4.41
C SER A 34 -11.03 -1.48 -3.83
N ILE A 35 -10.09 -1.92 -4.68
CA ILE A 35 -8.69 -2.16 -4.30
C ILE A 35 -8.04 -0.83 -3.87
N ALA A 36 -8.17 0.23 -4.67
CA ALA A 36 -7.62 1.54 -4.35
C ALA A 36 -8.19 2.10 -3.04
N HIS A 37 -9.50 1.97 -2.82
CA HIS A 37 -10.14 2.36 -1.58
C HIS A 37 -9.59 1.59 -0.36
N THR A 38 -9.40 0.28 -0.51
CA THR A 38 -8.87 -0.57 0.57
C THR A 38 -7.44 -0.18 0.94
N TYR A 39 -6.60 0.14 -0.05
CA TYR A 39 -5.24 0.65 0.22
C TYR A 39 -5.26 2.00 0.90
N TYR A 40 -6.08 2.94 0.42
CA TYR A 40 -6.25 4.24 1.06
C TYR A 40 -6.71 4.08 2.52
N TRP A 41 -7.72 3.26 2.75
CA TRP A 41 -8.26 3.02 4.09
C TRP A 41 -7.21 2.40 5.01
N THR A 42 -6.42 1.44 4.52
CA THR A 42 -5.34 0.80 5.28
C THR A 42 -4.27 1.82 5.65
N PHE A 43 -3.80 2.63 4.70
CA PHE A 43 -2.81 3.68 4.94
C PHE A 43 -3.33 4.73 5.92
N LYS A 44 -4.55 5.22 5.73
CA LYS A 44 -5.19 6.19 6.61
C LYS A 44 -5.32 5.65 8.04
N THR A 45 -5.81 4.42 8.18
CA THR A 45 -5.94 3.78 9.50
C THR A 45 -4.59 3.63 10.17
N PHE A 46 -3.53 3.26 9.43
CA PHE A 46 -2.18 3.21 9.96
C PHE A 46 -1.71 4.60 10.44
N LEU A 47 -1.90 5.64 9.64
CA LEU A 47 -1.55 7.01 10.03
C LEU A 47 -2.31 7.47 11.28
N ASP A 48 -3.62 7.22 11.33
CA ASP A 48 -4.48 7.62 12.46
C ASP A 48 -4.13 6.85 13.75
N THR A 49 -3.63 5.62 13.65
CA THR A 49 -3.17 4.84 14.81
C THR A 49 -1.79 5.26 15.30
N LEU A 50 -0.90 5.74 14.42
CA LEU A 50 0.42 6.26 14.80
C LEU A 50 0.33 7.42 15.80
N ILE A 51 -0.68 8.28 15.66
CA ILE A 51 -0.91 9.42 16.57
C ILE A 51 -1.14 8.97 18.02
N LYS A 52 -1.63 7.74 18.20
CA LYS A 52 -1.93 7.16 19.52
C LYS A 52 -0.71 6.50 20.18
N VAL A 53 0.40 6.35 19.47
CA VAL A 53 1.62 5.74 19.99
C VAL A 53 2.36 6.76 20.88
N GLN A 54 2.51 6.41 22.15
CA GLN A 54 3.13 7.27 23.16
C GLN A 54 4.65 7.25 23.11
N ASP A 55 5.24 6.08 22.85
CA ASP A 55 6.69 5.92 22.75
C ASP A 55 7.20 6.51 21.42
N GLU A 56 8.04 7.54 21.53
CA GLU A 56 8.59 8.28 20.39
C GLU A 56 9.45 7.41 19.48
N ASN A 57 10.23 6.48 20.04
CA ASN A 57 11.10 5.61 19.26
C ASN A 57 10.25 4.62 18.47
N ILE A 58 9.27 3.99 19.12
CA ILE A 58 8.32 3.09 18.45
C ILE A 58 7.54 3.85 17.38
N ARG A 59 7.06 5.05 17.69
CA ARG A 59 6.33 5.88 16.73
C ARG A 59 7.18 6.24 15.52
N SER A 60 8.47 6.55 15.71
CA SER A 60 9.41 6.84 14.63
C SER A 60 9.58 5.63 13.69
N VAL A 61 9.86 4.44 14.23
CA VAL A 61 10.02 3.22 13.43
C VAL A 61 8.73 2.87 12.68
N LEU A 62 7.59 2.92 13.36
CA LEU A 62 6.28 2.64 12.73
C LEU A 62 5.91 3.71 11.69
N SER A 63 6.33 4.96 11.87
CA SER A 63 6.13 6.02 10.86
C SER A 63 6.93 5.74 9.59
N ASN A 64 8.18 5.27 9.74
CA ASN A 64 8.99 4.84 8.59
C ASN A 64 8.34 3.66 7.85
N LEU A 65 7.79 2.68 8.58
CA LEU A 65 7.02 1.57 7.97
C LEU A 65 5.74 2.06 7.27
N CYS A 66 5.02 3.00 7.85
CA CYS A 66 3.81 3.58 7.25
C CYS A 66 4.14 4.34 5.95
N CYS A 67 5.20 5.14 5.97
CA CYS A 67 5.72 5.82 4.78
C CYS A 67 6.13 4.81 3.71
N LEU A 68 6.88 3.76 4.08
CA LEU A 68 7.28 2.70 3.14
C LEU A 68 6.06 2.03 2.50
N TYR A 69 5.03 1.70 3.29
CA TYR A 69 3.77 1.13 2.79
C TYR A 69 3.13 2.06 1.74
N GLY A 70 3.00 3.36 2.04
CA GLY A 70 2.41 4.33 1.12
C GLY A 70 3.20 4.48 -0.18
N LEU A 71 4.52 4.65 -0.08
CA LEU A 71 5.41 4.79 -1.25
C LEU A 71 5.38 3.56 -2.14
N GLN A 72 5.43 2.35 -1.56
CA GLN A 72 5.36 1.12 -2.33
C GLN A 72 4.05 1.02 -3.13
N ARG A 73 2.91 1.47 -2.57
CA ARG A 73 1.64 1.48 -3.31
C ARG A 73 1.61 2.44 -4.49
N ILE A 74 2.29 3.59 -4.38
CA ILE A 74 2.44 4.51 -5.50
C ILE A 74 3.32 3.86 -6.59
N ILE A 75 4.40 3.19 -6.19
CA ILE A 75 5.34 2.52 -7.10
C ILE A 75 4.69 1.31 -7.80
N ASP A 76 3.82 0.57 -7.13
CA ASP A 76 3.11 -0.59 -7.71
C ASP A 76 2.10 -0.17 -8.79
N TRP A 77 1.50 1.03 -8.66
CA TRP A 77 0.43 1.51 -9.54
C TRP A 77 0.63 2.96 -10.03
N PRO A 78 1.76 3.29 -10.67
CA PRO A 78 2.14 4.67 -10.93
C PRO A 78 1.28 5.33 -12.02
N ILE A 79 0.77 4.52 -12.96
CA ILE A 79 0.04 4.98 -14.16
C ILE A 79 -1.17 5.84 -13.79
N GLY A 80 -1.95 5.45 -12.77
CA GLY A 80 -3.11 6.22 -12.34
C GLY A 80 -2.74 7.61 -11.80
N TYR A 81 -1.63 7.71 -11.08
CA TYR A 81 -1.14 8.99 -10.55
C TYR A 81 -0.60 9.90 -11.65
N PHE A 82 0.08 9.34 -12.64
CA PHE A 82 0.54 10.09 -13.82
C PHE A 82 -0.63 10.66 -14.64
N GLU A 83 -1.63 9.84 -14.94
CA GLU A 83 -2.78 10.27 -15.74
C GLU A 83 -3.66 11.28 -15.01
N GLY A 84 -3.76 11.18 -13.68
CA GLY A 84 -4.43 12.16 -12.84
C GLY A 84 -3.64 13.47 -12.64
N GLY A 85 -2.39 13.54 -13.12
CA GLY A 85 -1.51 14.70 -12.92
C GLY A 85 -1.02 14.88 -11.49
N PHE A 86 -1.15 13.85 -10.65
CA PHE A 86 -0.70 13.86 -9.25
C PHE A 86 0.79 13.51 -9.12
N LEU A 87 1.35 12.86 -10.14
CA LEU A 87 2.74 12.43 -10.16
C LEU A 87 3.38 12.74 -11.53
N ASN A 88 4.61 13.23 -11.51
CA ASN A 88 5.46 13.37 -12.69
C ASN A 88 6.72 12.49 -12.58
N GLY A 89 7.52 12.45 -13.65
CA GLY A 89 8.67 11.53 -13.74
C GLY A 89 9.72 11.81 -12.67
N GLU A 90 10.02 13.08 -12.43
CA GLU A 90 10.98 13.52 -11.41
C GLU A 90 10.48 13.16 -10.00
N GLN A 91 9.20 13.35 -9.72
CA GLN A 91 8.59 12.97 -8.44
C GLN A 91 8.61 11.46 -8.22
N LEU A 92 8.45 10.65 -9.28
CA LEU A 92 8.60 9.20 -9.17
C LEU A 92 10.04 8.81 -8.79
N GLU A 93 11.04 9.46 -9.39
CA GLU A 93 12.45 9.24 -9.03
C GLU A 93 12.72 9.60 -7.56
N ILE A 94 12.18 10.73 -7.09
CA ILE A 94 12.25 11.11 -5.68
C ILE A 94 11.61 10.04 -4.77
N ILE A 95 10.45 9.51 -5.16
CA ILE A 95 9.75 8.45 -4.40
C ILE A 95 10.58 7.17 -4.34
N LEU A 96 11.21 6.77 -5.45
CA LEU A 96 12.10 5.60 -5.49
C LEU A 96 13.31 5.78 -4.57
N ASN A 97 13.95 6.95 -4.62
CA ASN A 97 15.07 7.28 -3.73
C ASN A 97 14.65 7.34 -2.26
N ALA A 98 13.47 7.88 -1.96
CA ALA A 98 12.91 7.91 -0.61
C ALA A 98 12.66 6.49 -0.07
N LYS A 99 12.18 5.56 -0.91
CA LYS A 99 12.00 4.15 -0.52
C LYS A 99 13.32 3.52 -0.10
N GLU A 100 14.38 3.68 -0.91
CA GLU A 100 15.70 3.15 -0.58
C GLU A 100 16.28 3.79 0.68
N HIS A 101 16.08 5.10 0.88
CA HIS A 101 16.46 5.77 2.13
C HIS A 101 15.73 5.18 3.34
N ILE A 102 14.42 4.94 3.26
CA ILE A 102 13.65 4.35 4.36
C ILE A 102 14.13 2.94 4.69
N PHE A 103 14.56 2.14 3.69
CA PHE A 103 15.20 0.86 3.98
C PHE A 103 16.45 1.01 4.84
N THR A 104 17.27 2.04 4.62
CA THR A 104 18.44 2.30 5.48
C THR A 104 18.05 2.68 6.91
N LEU A 105 16.95 3.42 7.07
CA LEU A 105 16.43 3.81 8.39
C LEU A 105 15.82 2.64 9.16
N LEU A 106 15.13 1.73 8.49
CA LEU A 106 14.48 0.58 9.12
C LEU A 106 15.44 -0.57 9.43
N LYS A 107 16.57 -0.66 8.70
CA LYS A 107 17.51 -1.79 8.81
C LYS A 107 17.94 -2.15 10.24
N PRO A 108 18.24 -1.19 11.15
CA PRO A 108 18.60 -1.50 12.53
C PRO A 108 17.45 -2.14 13.33
N ASP A 109 16.20 -1.78 13.02
CA ASP A 109 15.02 -2.18 13.78
C ASP A 109 14.27 -3.38 13.18
N LEU A 110 14.69 -3.87 12.00
CA LEU A 110 14.02 -4.98 11.29
C LEU A 110 13.84 -6.22 12.14
N LEU A 111 14.87 -6.61 12.90
CA LEU A 111 14.79 -7.78 13.77
C LEU A 111 13.77 -7.56 14.88
N GLY A 112 13.86 -6.42 15.60
CA GLY A 112 12.91 -6.07 16.66
C GLY A 112 11.47 -5.96 16.16
N LEU A 113 11.26 -5.47 14.93
CA LEU A 113 9.96 -5.44 14.27
C LEU A 113 9.38 -6.84 14.08
N VAL A 114 10.18 -7.80 13.60
CA VAL A 114 9.74 -9.19 13.38
C VAL A 114 9.52 -9.91 14.72
N GLU A 115 10.42 -9.71 15.69
CA GLU A 115 10.31 -10.32 17.02
C GLU A 115 9.13 -9.78 17.84
N SER A 116 8.71 -8.54 17.58
CA SER A 116 7.58 -7.91 18.28
C SER A 116 6.25 -8.67 18.14
N PHE A 117 6.10 -9.49 17.07
CA PHE A 117 4.94 -10.36 16.87
C PHE A 117 4.89 -11.54 17.84
N LYS A 118 6.00 -11.86 18.53
CA LYS A 118 6.11 -12.91 19.55
C LYS A 118 5.60 -14.27 19.08
N TYR A 119 5.88 -14.64 17.84
CA TYR A 119 5.65 -16.00 17.36
C TYR A 119 6.57 -16.97 18.10
N ASN A 120 6.07 -18.16 18.44
CA ASN A 120 6.89 -19.27 18.91
C ASN A 120 7.14 -20.26 17.77
N ASP A 121 8.13 -21.15 17.90
CA ASP A 121 8.51 -22.11 16.86
C ASP A 121 7.32 -22.96 16.36
N ASN A 122 6.45 -23.37 17.29
CA ASN A 122 5.25 -24.13 16.98
C ASN A 122 4.21 -23.35 16.15
N ALA A 123 4.18 -22.02 16.29
CA ALA A 123 3.34 -21.12 15.53
C ALA A 123 3.98 -20.75 14.18
N LEU A 124 5.31 -20.61 14.14
CA LEU A 124 6.05 -20.25 12.93
C LEU A 124 6.12 -21.41 11.93
N ARG A 125 6.21 -22.65 12.44
CA ARG A 125 6.23 -23.91 11.64
C ARG A 125 7.18 -23.82 10.44
N SER A 126 8.35 -23.25 10.66
CA SER A 126 9.38 -23.07 9.64
C SER A 126 10.69 -23.65 10.13
N ASP A 127 11.28 -24.56 9.35
CA ASP A 127 12.61 -25.11 9.66
C ASP A 127 13.75 -24.15 9.28
N LEU A 128 13.43 -23.02 8.64
CA LEU A 128 14.41 -22.02 8.18
C LEU A 128 14.70 -20.96 9.24
N VAL A 129 13.83 -20.80 10.23
CA VAL A 129 13.87 -19.70 11.20
C VAL A 129 13.48 -20.22 12.58
N ASP A 130 14.38 -20.08 13.55
CA ASP A 130 14.11 -20.31 14.97
C ASP A 130 13.59 -19.00 15.60
N ALA A 131 12.53 -19.07 16.40
CA ALA A 131 11.94 -17.95 17.15
C ALA A 131 12.59 -17.76 18.54
N LYS A 132 13.89 -18.03 18.66
CA LYS A 132 14.61 -17.83 19.93
C LYS A 132 14.71 -16.33 20.22
N PRO A 133 14.15 -15.84 21.35
CA PRO A 133 14.38 -14.47 21.77
C PRO A 133 15.86 -14.28 22.17
N LEU A 134 16.41 -13.11 21.85
CA LEU A 134 17.72 -12.64 22.34
C LEU A 134 17.73 -12.48 23.87
#